data_AF-A0A0C3DYR5-F1
#
_entry.id   AF-A0A0C3DYR5-F1
#
_cell.length_a   1.000
_cell.length_b   1.000
_cell.length_c   1.000
_cell.angle_alpha   90.00
_cell.angle_beta   90.00
_cell.angle_gamma   90.00
#
_symmetry.space_group_name_H-M   'P 1'
#
loop_
_entity.id
_entity.type
_entity.pdbx_description
1 polymer ?
#
loop_
_entity_poly.entity_id
_entity_poly.type
_entity_poly.pdbx_seq_one_letter_code
_entity_poly.pdbx_strand_id
1 'polypeptide(L)'
;MLRLSTSWTLTEELMILKSQLNLTDADFQQFHEEECTYLKLSKDPPIQDQLCIKYVDVLDELETWKLVWQAAQGAANSMLTDVPTGDLAMLNSIIMKMRVTVDSTYRQLQHAEVLASHLEGQIGIEPCWEVGGEDYNRYKKEATMTKYRAALDELEHLVICRLFELQKLLMSGVGKCFLVVIDFILLLNLGYKL
;
A
#
# COMPACT_ATOMS: atom_id res chain seq x y z
N MET A 1 -6.87 25.90 -40.23
CA MET A 1 -8.29 25.49 -40.27
C MET A 1 -8.63 24.22 -39.47
N LEU A 2 -7.66 23.51 -38.86
CA LEU A 2 -7.90 22.25 -38.10
C LEU A 2 -8.17 22.44 -36.60
N ARG A 3 -7.91 23.63 -36.04
CA ARG A 3 -8.01 23.90 -34.59
C ARG A 3 -9.42 24.19 -34.09
N LEU A 4 -10.30 24.64 -34.99
CA LEU A 4 -11.70 24.98 -34.67
C LEU A 4 -12.59 23.75 -34.73
N SER A 5 -12.39 22.84 -35.69
CA SER A 5 -13.19 21.61 -35.82
C SER A 5 -13.05 20.67 -34.62
N THR A 6 -11.88 20.62 -33.98
CA THR A 6 -11.62 19.82 -32.78
C THR A 6 -12.30 20.38 -31.52
N SER A 7 -12.48 21.70 -31.44
CA SER A 7 -13.15 22.33 -30.29
C SER A 7 -14.65 22.03 -30.27
N TRP A 8 -15.31 22.08 -31.43
CA TRP A 8 -16.74 21.80 -31.53
C TRP A 8 -17.08 20.32 -31.27
N THR A 9 -16.28 19.41 -31.81
CA THR A 9 -16.45 17.95 -31.60
C THR A 9 -16.30 17.56 -30.13
N LEU A 10 -15.29 18.09 -29.43
CA LEU A 10 -15.14 17.90 -27.98
C LEU A 10 -16.34 18.41 -27.18
N THR A 11 -17.03 19.45 -27.66
CA THR A 11 -18.16 20.05 -26.95
C THR A 11 -19.42 19.20 -27.10
N GLU A 12 -19.63 18.59 -28.27
CA GLU A 12 -20.72 17.65 -28.53
C GLU A 12 -20.52 16.33 -27.77
N GLU A 13 -19.31 15.76 -27.80
CA GLU A 13 -18.97 14.55 -27.04
C GLU A 13 -19.17 14.75 -25.53
N LEU A 14 -18.80 15.92 -25.01
CA LEU A 14 -18.96 16.26 -23.60
C LEU A 14 -20.44 16.43 -23.21
N MET A 15 -21.29 16.94 -24.10
CA MET A 15 -22.75 16.96 -23.86
C MET A 15 -23.36 15.55 -23.82
N ILE A 16 -22.91 14.66 -24.71
CA ILE A 16 -23.36 13.26 -24.73
C ILE A 16 -23.00 12.57 -23.42
N LEU A 17 -21.74 12.69 -22.98
CA LEU A 17 -21.26 12.14 -21.70
C LEU A 17 -22.03 12.69 -20.50
N LYS A 18 -22.27 14.01 -20.45
CA LYS A 18 -23.11 14.63 -19.42
C LYS A 18 -24.50 14.01 -19.35
N SER A 19 -25.13 13.79 -20.49
CA SER A 19 -26.48 13.20 -20.55
C SER A 19 -26.50 11.73 -20.13
N GLN A 20 -25.48 10.95 -20.50
CA GLN A 20 -25.37 9.52 -20.16
C GLN A 20 -25.10 9.28 -18.68
N LEU A 21 -24.29 10.15 -18.07
CA LEU A 21 -23.88 10.06 -16.67
C LEU A 21 -24.78 10.89 -15.73
N ASN A 22 -25.80 11.57 -16.27
CA ASN A 22 -26.66 12.53 -15.57
C ASN A 22 -25.85 13.61 -14.83
N LEU A 23 -24.78 14.10 -15.45
CA LEU A 23 -23.90 15.13 -14.89
C LEU A 23 -24.30 16.50 -15.42
N THR A 24 -24.33 17.46 -14.52
CA THR A 24 -24.51 18.89 -14.76
C THR A 24 -23.19 19.64 -14.65
N ASP A 25 -23.15 20.88 -15.16
CA ASP A 25 -21.97 21.74 -14.99
C ASP A 25 -21.62 22.02 -13.52
N ALA A 26 -22.62 21.99 -12.63
CA ALA A 26 -22.42 22.13 -11.19
C ALA A 26 -21.66 20.95 -10.58
N ASP A 27 -21.86 19.73 -11.10
CA ASP A 27 -21.17 18.53 -10.60
C ASP A 27 -19.66 18.60 -10.87
N PHE A 28 -19.23 19.18 -12.00
CA PHE A 28 -17.80 19.39 -12.27
C PHE A 28 -17.16 20.36 -11.27
N GLN A 29 -17.89 21.41 -10.90
CA GLN A 29 -17.40 22.36 -9.90
C GLN A 29 -17.34 21.71 -8.51
N GLN A 30 -18.33 20.88 -8.18
CA GLN A 30 -18.34 20.09 -6.95
C GLN A 30 -17.18 19.08 -6.93
N PHE A 31 -16.95 18.31 -7.99
CA PHE A 31 -15.82 17.39 -8.08
C PHE A 31 -14.48 18.12 -7.93
N HIS A 32 -14.35 19.32 -8.49
CA HIS A 32 -13.14 20.11 -8.33
C HIS A 32 -12.94 20.59 -6.88
N GLU A 33 -14.01 20.99 -6.19
CA GLU A 33 -13.97 21.37 -4.77
C GLU A 33 -13.67 20.17 -3.86
N GLU A 34 -14.27 19.01 -4.16
CA GLU A 34 -14.03 17.73 -3.50
C GLU A 34 -12.58 17.26 -3.70
N GLU A 35 -12.08 17.31 -4.93
CA GLU A 35 -10.69 17.00 -5.29
C GLU A 35 -9.72 17.96 -4.58
N CYS A 36 -9.98 19.27 -4.59
CA CYS A 36 -9.18 20.24 -3.84
C CYS A 36 -9.19 19.97 -2.33
N THR A 37 -10.33 19.55 -1.78
CA THR A 37 -10.47 19.20 -0.37
C THR A 37 -9.72 17.92 -0.05
N TYR A 38 -9.86 16.90 -0.90
CA TYR A 38 -9.13 15.64 -0.84
C TYR A 38 -7.61 15.86 -0.90
N LEU A 39 -7.11 16.63 -1.87
CA LEU A 39 -5.68 16.93 -2.01
C LEU A 39 -5.13 17.77 -0.84
N LYS A 40 -5.95 18.64 -0.23
CA LYS A 40 -5.58 19.34 1.01
C LYS A 40 -5.46 18.39 2.20
N LEU A 41 -6.31 17.36 2.25
CA LEU A 41 -6.27 16.29 3.25
C LEU A 41 -5.19 15.24 2.96
N SER A 42 -4.77 15.09 1.70
CA SER A 42 -3.73 14.16 1.24
C SER A 42 -2.30 14.67 1.46
N LYS A 43 -2.14 15.84 2.10
CA LYS A 43 -0.80 16.26 2.55
C LYS A 43 -0.30 15.24 3.58
N ASP A 44 0.95 14.84 3.41
CA ASP A 44 1.62 13.90 4.32
C ASP A 44 1.32 14.26 5.78
N PRO A 45 1.07 13.26 6.64
CA PRO A 45 0.85 13.52 8.05
C PRO A 45 2.02 14.34 8.60
N PRO A 46 1.78 15.22 9.59
CA PRO A 46 2.84 15.95 10.28
C PRO A 46 4.00 15.01 10.63
N ILE A 47 5.24 15.53 10.59
CA ILE A 47 6.45 14.72 10.87
C ILE A 47 6.30 13.92 12.16
N GLN A 48 5.65 14.50 13.16
CA GLN A 48 5.34 13.83 14.43
C GLN A 48 4.42 12.62 14.26
N ASP A 49 3.35 12.74 13.49
CA ASP A 49 2.43 11.62 13.22
C ASP A 49 3.11 10.54 12.37
N GLN A 50 4.03 10.89 11.47
CA GLN A 50 4.86 9.92 10.76
C GLN A 50 5.77 9.13 11.70
N LEU A 51 6.36 9.80 12.71
CA LEU A 51 7.16 9.13 13.73
C LEU A 51 6.29 8.21 14.59
N CYS A 52 5.09 8.65 14.98
CA CYS A 52 4.12 7.83 15.70
C CYS A 52 3.69 6.59 14.90
N ILE A 53 3.42 6.73 13.61
CA ILE A 53 3.08 5.62 12.71
C ILE A 53 4.24 4.62 12.64
N LYS A 54 5.48 5.10 12.43
CA LYS A 54 6.67 4.25 12.43
C LYS A 54 6.89 3.54 13.76
N TYR A 55 6.63 4.23 14.87
CA TYR A 55 6.73 3.62 16.20
C TYR A 55 5.74 2.48 16.38
N VAL A 56 4.49 2.63 15.93
CA VAL A 56 3.51 1.54 15.93
C VAL A 56 3.98 0.34 15.10
N ASP A 57 4.51 0.58 13.90
CA ASP A 57 5.05 -0.49 13.05
C ASP A 57 6.22 -1.23 13.76
N VAL A 58 7.09 -0.50 14.46
CA VAL A 58 8.20 -1.08 15.24
C VAL A 58 7.71 -1.84 16.47
N LEU A 59 6.65 -1.39 17.13
CA LEU A 59 6.03 -2.14 18.23
C LEU A 59 5.41 -3.45 17.75
N ASP A 60 4.76 -3.44 16.58
CA ASP A 60 4.27 -4.66 15.93
C ASP A 60 5.44 -5.61 15.61
N GLU A 61 6.54 -5.09 15.06
CA GLU A 61 7.73 -5.88 14.75
C GLU A 61 8.36 -6.48 16.02
N LEU A 62 8.49 -5.67 17.07
CA LEU A 62 9.03 -6.09 18.37
C LEU A 62 8.19 -7.23 18.98
N GLU A 63 6.86 -7.14 18.94
CA GLU A 63 5.98 -8.19 19.42
C GLU A 63 6.13 -9.47 18.58
N THR A 64 6.25 -9.35 17.25
CA THR A 64 6.50 -10.52 16.40
C THR A 64 7.84 -11.19 16.73
N TRP A 65 8.91 -10.42 16.92
CA TRP A 65 10.23 -10.99 17.25
C TRP A 65 10.26 -11.61 18.64
N LYS A 66 9.52 -11.08 19.62
CA LYS A 66 9.34 -11.72 20.93
C LYS A 66 8.75 -13.11 20.78
N LEU A 67 7.65 -13.24 20.03
CA LEU A 67 7.00 -14.53 19.80
C LEU A 67 7.90 -15.51 19.03
N VAL A 68 8.59 -15.04 18.00
CA VAL A 68 9.53 -15.87 17.21
C VAL A 68 10.70 -16.36 18.06
N TRP A 69 11.28 -15.49 18.88
CA TRP A 69 12.38 -15.86 19.78
C TRP A 69 11.92 -16.85 20.86
N GLN A 70 10.75 -16.62 21.47
CA GLN A 70 10.15 -17.56 22.43
C GLN A 70 9.88 -18.93 21.80
N ALA A 71 9.37 -18.96 20.56
CA ALA A 71 9.16 -20.21 19.82
C ALA A 71 10.49 -20.92 19.50
N ALA A 72 11.53 -20.17 19.08
CA ALA A 72 12.85 -20.72 18.81
C ALA A 72 13.50 -21.28 20.08
N GLN A 73 13.37 -20.57 21.20
CA GLN A 73 13.84 -21.02 22.50
C GLN A 73 13.08 -22.25 22.99
N GLY A 74 11.75 -22.28 22.84
CA GLY A 74 10.91 -23.43 23.16
C GLY A 74 11.28 -24.67 22.35
N ALA A 75 11.52 -24.52 21.05
CA ALA A 75 11.97 -25.60 20.18
C ALA A 75 13.36 -26.13 20.59
N ALA A 76 14.29 -25.24 20.92
CA ALA A 76 15.61 -25.62 21.39
C ALA A 76 15.55 -26.38 22.73
N ASN A 77 14.74 -25.90 23.67
CA ASN A 77 14.54 -26.55 24.98
C ASN A 77 13.88 -27.93 24.83
N SER A 78 12.85 -28.04 24.00
CA SER A 78 12.16 -29.31 23.74
C SER A 78 13.10 -30.37 23.14
N MET A 79 14.02 -29.96 22.27
CA MET A 79 15.02 -30.87 21.69
C MET A 79 16.07 -31.33 22.69
N LEU A 80 16.45 -30.48 23.65
CA LEU A 80 17.42 -30.84 24.70
C LEU A 80 16.82 -31.77 25.76
N THR A 81 15.50 -31.72 25.96
CA THR A 81 14.79 -32.61 26.89
C THR A 81 14.51 -33.99 26.31
N ASP A 82 14.47 -34.13 24.99
CA ASP A 82 14.32 -35.43 24.33
C ASP A 82 15.67 -36.17 24.32
N VAL A 83 15.68 -37.46 24.67
CA VAL A 83 16.90 -38.27 24.64
C VAL A 83 17.38 -38.39 23.19
N PRO A 84 18.51 -37.76 22.80
CA PRO A 84 18.87 -37.71 21.40
C PRO A 84 19.34 -39.10 20.96
N THR A 85 18.48 -39.83 20.26
CA THR A 85 18.78 -41.17 19.74
C THR A 85 19.16 -41.02 18.28
N GLY A 86 20.44 -40.85 17.98
CA GLY A 86 20.91 -40.61 16.61
C GLY A 86 22.43 -40.55 16.45
N ASP A 87 22.88 -40.43 15.20
CA ASP A 87 24.29 -40.23 14.85
C ASP A 87 24.83 -38.90 15.40
N LEU A 88 26.04 -38.93 15.98
CA LEU A 88 26.69 -37.79 16.63
C LEU A 88 26.90 -36.61 15.68
N ALA A 89 27.21 -36.88 14.40
CA ALA A 89 27.39 -35.84 13.39
C ALA A 89 26.07 -35.10 13.10
N MET A 90 24.98 -35.85 12.98
CA MET A 90 23.63 -35.30 12.81
C MET A 90 23.22 -34.45 14.01
N LEU A 91 23.45 -34.94 15.24
CA LEU A 91 23.13 -34.19 16.47
C LEU A 91 23.89 -32.86 16.57
N ASN A 92 25.19 -32.86 16.28
CA ASN A 92 25.97 -31.62 16.28
C ASN A 92 25.45 -30.61 15.25
N SER A 93 25.05 -31.07 14.06
CA SER A 93 24.48 -30.18 13.03
C SER A 93 23.15 -29.56 13.48
N ILE A 94 22.30 -30.32 14.17
CA ILE A 94 21.01 -29.87 14.70
C ILE A 94 21.24 -28.85 15.81
N ILE A 95 22.14 -29.13 16.76
CA ILE A 95 22.50 -28.22 17.86
C ILE A 95 23.04 -26.90 17.32
N MET A 96 23.96 -26.95 16.35
CA MET A 96 24.51 -25.74 15.74
C MET A 96 23.44 -24.93 15.02
N LYS A 97 22.54 -25.59 14.29
CA LYS A 97 21.43 -24.91 13.62
C LYS A 97 20.50 -24.22 14.63
N MET A 98 20.12 -24.92 15.71
CA MET A 98 19.28 -24.34 16.77
C MET A 98 19.93 -23.13 17.41
N ARG A 99 21.22 -23.23 17.77
CA ARG A 99 21.98 -22.11 18.33
C ARG A 99 21.98 -20.90 17.40
N VAL A 100 22.28 -21.12 16.11
CA VAL A 100 22.27 -20.04 15.11
C VAL A 100 20.89 -19.39 15.03
N THR A 101 19.80 -20.18 15.04
CA THR A 101 18.42 -19.66 14.98
C THR A 101 18.05 -18.86 16.23
N VAL A 102 18.38 -19.35 17.43
CA VAL A 102 18.11 -18.63 18.69
C VAL A 102 18.93 -17.33 18.73
N ASP A 103 20.21 -17.39 18.40
CA ASP A 103 21.09 -16.21 18.39
C ASP A 103 20.63 -15.18 17.35
N SER A 104 20.21 -15.64 16.16
CA SER A 104 19.75 -14.73 15.10
C SER A 104 18.44 -14.05 15.47
N THR A 105 17.47 -14.80 16.01
CA THR A 105 16.17 -14.25 16.42
C THR A 105 16.31 -13.30 17.62
N TYR A 106 17.22 -13.60 18.54
CA TYR A 106 17.54 -12.71 19.65
C TYR A 106 18.15 -11.38 19.18
N ARG A 107 19.06 -11.40 18.19
CA ARG A 107 19.60 -10.15 17.61
C ARG A 107 18.52 -9.29 16.95
N GLN A 108 17.56 -9.91 16.28
CA GLN A 108 16.45 -9.18 15.67
C GLN A 108 15.56 -8.53 16.74
N LEU A 109 15.27 -9.26 17.82
CA LEU A 109 14.56 -8.71 18.98
C LEU A 109 15.28 -7.49 19.57
N GLN A 110 16.59 -7.61 19.83
CA GLN A 110 17.39 -6.49 20.34
C GLN A 110 17.40 -5.29 19.40
N HIS A 111 17.49 -5.53 18.09
CA HIS A 111 17.43 -4.46 17.09
C HIS A 111 16.09 -3.73 17.15
N ALA A 112 14.97 -4.45 17.22
CA ALA A 112 13.65 -3.87 17.36
C ALA A 112 13.48 -3.09 18.68
N GLU A 113 14.02 -3.58 19.80
CA GLU A 113 14.02 -2.89 21.09
C GLU A 113 14.80 -1.56 21.06
N VAL A 114 15.98 -1.56 20.44
CA VAL A 114 16.79 -0.34 20.27
C VAL A 114 16.07 0.67 19.38
N LEU A 115 15.45 0.21 18.30
CA LEU A 115 14.71 1.06 17.39
C LEU A 115 13.46 1.67 18.05
N ALA A 116 12.72 0.88 18.84
CA ALA A 116 11.58 1.35 19.63
C ALA A 116 12.02 2.43 20.62
N SER A 117 13.06 2.16 21.40
CA SER A 117 13.62 3.11 22.37
C SER A 117 14.10 4.41 21.72
N HIS A 118 14.69 4.31 20.52
CA HIS A 118 15.13 5.46 19.75
C HIS A 118 13.95 6.34 19.33
N LEU A 119 12.87 5.73 18.83
CA LEU A 119 11.66 6.46 18.43
C LEU A 119 10.93 7.07 19.62
N GLU A 120 10.88 6.38 20.76
CA GLU A 120 10.34 6.92 22.02
C GLU A 120 11.04 8.23 22.41
N GLY A 121 12.37 8.26 22.34
CA GLY A 121 13.17 9.46 22.60
C GLY A 121 12.91 10.59 21.59
N GLN A 122 12.62 10.27 20.33
CA GLN A 122 12.29 11.28 19.32
C GLN A 122 10.89 11.88 19.49
N ILE A 123 9.91 11.06 19.87
CA ILE A 123 8.52 11.49 20.01
C ILE A 123 8.28 12.12 21.39
N GLY A 124 9.12 11.79 22.39
CA GLY A 124 9.02 12.30 23.75
C GLY A 124 7.88 11.68 24.55
N ILE A 125 7.63 10.38 24.33
CA ILE A 125 6.55 9.64 25.00
C ILE A 125 7.10 8.94 26.24
N GLU A 126 6.44 9.16 27.38
CA GLU A 126 6.65 8.41 28.62
C GLU A 126 5.28 8.35 29.33
N PRO A 127 4.63 7.17 29.54
CA PRO A 127 5.13 5.79 29.39
C PRO A 127 5.00 5.18 27.97
N CYS A 128 5.73 4.10 27.70
CA CYS A 128 5.68 3.30 26.46
C CYS A 128 4.24 2.91 26.11
N TRP A 129 3.90 2.94 24.81
CA TRP A 129 2.57 2.50 24.37
C TRP A 129 2.42 0.99 24.53
N GLU A 130 1.33 0.57 25.14
CA GLU A 130 0.95 -0.83 25.18
C GLU A 130 0.28 -1.23 23.86
N VAL A 131 0.60 -2.44 23.38
CA VAL A 131 -0.08 -3.03 22.23
C VAL A 131 -1.56 -3.18 22.57
N GLY A 132 -2.41 -2.52 21.78
CA GLY A 132 -3.86 -2.45 22.02
C GLY A 132 -4.32 -1.24 22.85
N GLY A 133 -3.41 -0.37 23.30
CA GLY A 133 -3.73 0.91 23.92
C GLY A 133 -4.41 1.90 22.97
N GLU A 134 -4.97 2.98 23.50
CA GLU A 134 -5.71 3.98 22.71
C GLU A 134 -4.81 4.66 21.66
N ASP A 135 -3.66 5.16 22.07
CA ASP A 135 -2.71 5.83 21.17
C ASP A 135 -2.16 4.87 20.10
N TYR A 136 -1.80 3.66 20.50
CA TYR A 136 -1.39 2.60 19.58
C TYR A 136 -2.48 2.33 18.53
N ASN A 137 -3.73 2.13 18.94
CA ASN A 137 -4.84 1.85 18.01
C ASN A 137 -5.13 3.03 17.08
N ARG A 138 -5.03 4.27 17.59
CA ARG A 138 -5.18 5.49 16.78
C ARG A 138 -4.17 5.51 15.65
N TYR A 139 -2.89 5.36 15.96
CA TYR A 139 -1.83 5.42 14.96
C TYR A 139 -1.71 4.16 14.11
N LYS A 140 -2.16 3.00 14.61
CA LYS A 140 -2.32 1.80 13.80
C LYS A 140 -3.38 1.99 12.71
N LYS A 141 -4.50 2.62 13.06
CA LYS A 141 -5.52 2.99 12.06
C LYS A 141 -4.97 4.01 11.07
N GLU A 142 -4.25 5.02 11.54
CA GLU A 142 -3.64 6.00 10.63
C GLU A 142 -2.62 5.35 9.69
N ALA A 143 -1.78 4.44 10.18
CA ALA A 143 -0.84 3.67 9.36
C ALA A 143 -1.54 2.90 8.23
N THR A 144 -2.68 2.26 8.53
CA THR A 144 -3.49 1.58 7.50
C THR A 144 -4.09 2.56 6.48
N MET A 145 -4.53 3.74 6.94
CA MET A 145 -5.05 4.78 6.06
C MET A 145 -3.96 5.38 5.17
N THR A 146 -2.74 5.57 5.67
CA THR A 146 -1.61 6.04 4.87
C THR A 146 -1.30 5.07 3.73
N LYS A 147 -1.29 3.75 4.01
CA LYS A 147 -1.10 2.72 2.98
C LYS A 147 -2.21 2.74 1.93
N TYR A 148 -3.45 2.93 2.37
CA TYR A 148 -4.60 3.06 1.46
C TYR A 148 -4.50 4.29 0.57
N ARG A 149 -4.20 5.47 1.14
CA ARG A 149 -4.01 6.72 0.39
C ARG A 149 -2.88 6.59 -0.63
N ALA A 150 -1.73 6.05 -0.22
CA ALA A 150 -0.61 5.82 -1.14
C ALA A 150 -0.96 4.87 -2.29
N ALA A 151 -1.72 3.79 -2.03
CA ALA A 151 -2.18 2.89 -3.08
C ALA A 151 -3.20 3.56 -4.03
N LEU A 152 -4.03 4.45 -3.49
CA LEU A 152 -5.00 5.22 -4.28
C LEU A 152 -4.30 6.25 -5.17
N ASP A 153 -3.30 6.97 -4.64
CA ASP A 153 -2.50 7.93 -5.38
C ASP A 153 -1.73 7.25 -6.53
N GLU A 154 -1.18 6.04 -6.29
CA GLU A 154 -0.53 5.25 -7.34
C GLU A 154 -1.54 4.82 -8.42
N LEU A 155 -2.74 4.41 -8.04
CA LEU A 155 -3.80 4.07 -8.98
C LEU A 155 -4.21 5.28 -9.83
N GLU A 156 -4.38 6.45 -9.20
CA GLU A 156 -4.67 7.70 -9.90
C GLU A 156 -3.56 8.05 -10.90
N HIS A 157 -2.30 7.96 -10.47
CA HIS A 157 -1.15 8.18 -11.33
C HIS A 157 -1.16 7.27 -12.56
N LEU A 158 -1.46 5.98 -12.38
CA LEU A 158 -1.57 5.01 -13.47
C LEU A 158 -2.71 5.35 -14.44
N VAL A 159 -3.87 5.76 -13.92
CA VAL A 159 -5.02 6.16 -14.75
C VAL A 159 -4.67 7.40 -15.58
N ILE A 160 -4.07 8.41 -14.96
CA ILE A 160 -3.65 9.64 -15.64
C ILE A 160 -2.62 9.31 -16.74
N CYS A 161 -1.59 8.54 -16.40
CA CYS A 161 -0.60 8.07 -17.38
C CYS A 161 -1.27 7.36 -18.56
N ARG A 162 -2.24 6.48 -18.29
CA ARG A 162 -2.96 5.75 -19.32
C ARG A 162 -3.80 6.67 -20.22
N LEU A 163 -4.47 7.67 -19.65
CA LEU A 163 -5.23 8.65 -20.42
C LEU A 163 -4.32 9.46 -21.35
N PHE A 164 -3.15 9.90 -20.87
CA PHE A 164 -2.16 10.59 -21.68
C PHE A 164 -1.58 9.71 -22.80
N GLU A 165 -1.33 8.43 -22.53
CA GLU A 165 -0.91 7.47 -23.55
C GLU A 165 -1.96 7.32 -24.67
N LEU A 166 -3.23 7.15 -24.30
CA LEU A 166 -4.34 7.01 -25.24
C LEU A 166 -4.50 8.29 -26.08
N GLN A 167 -4.43 9.47 -25.45
CA GLN A 167 -4.46 10.74 -26.16
C GLN A 167 -3.29 10.86 -27.15
N LYS A 168 -2.08 10.47 -26.76
CA LYS A 168 -0.90 10.48 -27.63
C LYS A 168 -1.07 9.54 -28.84
N LEU A 169 -1.65 8.35 -28.64
CA LEU A 169 -1.96 7.40 -29.72
C LEU A 169 -3.00 7.97 -30.70
N LEU A 170 -4.03 8.66 -30.18
CA LEU A 170 -5.03 9.35 -30.99
C LEU A 170 -4.40 10.49 -31.82
N MET A 171 -3.53 11.31 -31.22
CA MET A 171 -2.86 12.42 -31.90
C MET A 171 -1.80 11.98 -32.92
N SER A 172 -1.19 10.81 -32.74
CA SER A 172 -0.22 10.24 -33.69
C SER A 172 -0.87 9.69 -34.98
N GLY A 173 -2.21 9.79 -35.13
CA GLY A 173 -2.94 9.29 -36.30
C GLY A 173 -3.10 7.78 -36.37
N VAL A 174 -2.58 7.04 -35.39
CA VAL A 174 -2.71 5.57 -35.25
C VAL A 174 -4.06 5.17 -34.63
N GLY A 175 -4.73 6.12 -33.97
CA GLY A 175 -6.02 5.92 -33.29
C GLY A 175 -7.19 5.44 -34.18
N LYS A 176 -7.13 5.64 -35.50
CA LYS A 176 -8.14 5.12 -36.43
C LYS A 176 -8.18 3.59 -36.48
N CYS A 177 -7.07 2.91 -36.21
CA CYS A 177 -7.03 1.45 -36.17
C CYS A 177 -7.48 0.88 -34.82
N PHE A 178 -7.32 1.64 -33.71
CA PHE A 178 -7.61 1.14 -32.37
C PHE A 178 -9.09 1.24 -32.00
N LEU A 179 -9.79 2.30 -32.45
CA LEU A 179 -11.26 2.41 -32.31
C LEU A 179 -11.99 1.27 -33.04
N VAL A 180 -11.51 0.88 -34.23
CA VAL A 180 -12.06 -0.26 -34.98
C VAL A 180 -11.91 -1.57 -34.19
N VAL A 181 -10.84 -1.75 -33.41
CA VAL A 181 -10.59 -2.97 -32.64
C VAL A 181 -11.41 -3.02 -31.35
N ILE A 182 -11.59 -1.89 -30.65
CA ILE A 182 -12.47 -1.84 -29.47
C ILE A 182 -13.93 -2.02 -29.87
N ASP A 183 -14.39 -1.38 -30.96
CA ASP A 183 -15.73 -1.60 -31.50
C ASP A 183 -15.93 -3.06 -31.92
N PHE A 184 -14.93 -3.70 -32.56
CA PHE A 184 -15.00 -5.12 -32.91
C PHE A 184 -15.08 -6.04 -31.67
N ILE A 185 -14.31 -5.75 -30.62
CA ILE A 185 -14.28 -6.55 -29.39
C ILE A 185 -15.55 -6.36 -28.56
N LEU A 186 -16.12 -5.14 -28.53
CA LEU A 186 -17.41 -4.87 -27.89
C LEU A 186 -18.57 -5.49 -28.68
N LEU A 187 -18.54 -5.44 -30.01
CA LEU A 187 -19.53 -6.11 -30.87
C LEU A 187 -19.48 -7.64 -30.75
N LEU A 188 -18.29 -8.23 -30.61
CA LEU A 188 -18.11 -9.68 -30.38
C LEU A 188 -18.57 -10.12 -28.98
N ASN A 189 -18.40 -9.30 -27.95
CA ASN A 189 -18.83 -9.63 -26.58
C ASN A 189 -20.33 -9.39 -26.31
N LEU A 190 -21.00 -8.55 -27.11
CA LEU A 190 -22.45 -8.28 -26.98
C LEU A 190 -23.34 -9.21 -27.82
N GLY A 191 -22.78 -10.24 -28.46
CA GLY A 191 -23.57 -11.34 -29.05
C GLY A 191 -24.50 -10.93 -30.20
N TYR A 192 -24.19 -9.86 -30.94
CA TYR A 192 -24.92 -9.54 -32.16
C TYR A 192 -24.44 -10.46 -33.30
N LYS A 193 -25.24 -11.48 -33.61
CA LYS A 193 -25.15 -12.22 -34.87
C LYS A 193 -25.45 -11.25 -36.02
N LEU A 194 -24.50 -11.15 -36.96
CA LEU A 194 -24.71 -10.60 -38.31
C LEU A 194 -25.91 -11.29 -38.99
#